data_AF-A0A957CNG0-F1
#
_entry.id   AF-A0A957CNG0-F1
#
_cell.length_a   1.000
_cell.length_b   1.000
_cell.length_c   1.000
_cell.angle_alpha   90.00
_cell.angle_beta   90.00
_cell.angle_gamma   90.00
#
_symmetry.space_group_name_H-M   'P 1'
#
loop_
_entity.id
_entity.type
_entity.pdbx_description
1 polymer ?
#
loop_
_entity_poly.entity_id
_entity_poly.type
_entity_poly.pdbx_seq_one_letter_code
_entity_poly.pdbx_strand_id
1 'polypeptide(L)'
;MRIKLDENLPTDLAFSLRQLGHDVETVPEENLGGAADDLIWKIAQDENRFLITQDLDFSNVRWFVPERITVSCYSALIILRAAV
;
A
#
# COMPACT_ATOMS: atom_id res chain seq x y z
N MET A 1 7.94 1.33 10.03
CA MET A 1 6.53 0.97 9.71
C MET A 1 6.51 -0.17 8.72
N ARG A 2 5.43 -0.95 8.65
CA ARG A 2 5.24 -1.97 7.62
C ARG A 2 4.47 -1.36 6.44
N ILE A 3 5.02 -1.43 5.24
CA ILE A 3 4.52 -0.79 4.03
C ILE A 3 4.34 -1.86 2.96
N LYS A 4 3.25 -1.77 2.21
CA LYS A 4 2.97 -2.48 0.97
C LYS A 4 3.02 -1.45 -0.16
N LEU A 5 3.96 -1.61 -1.09
CA LEU A 5 4.09 -0.75 -2.25
C LEU A 5 3.40 -1.40 -3.44
N ASP A 6 2.51 -0.68 -4.10
CA ASP A 6 1.82 -1.17 -5.28
C ASP A 6 2.74 -1.25 -6.53
N GLU A 7 2.32 -2.00 -7.54
CA GLU A 7 3.09 -2.25 -8.76
C GLU A 7 3.28 -1.01 -9.63
N ASN A 8 2.43 0.00 -9.46
CA ASN A 8 2.51 1.28 -10.16
C ASN A 8 3.57 2.24 -9.58
N LEU A 9 4.27 1.85 -8.51
CA LEU A 9 5.30 2.68 -7.88
C LEU A 9 6.72 2.23 -8.26
N PRO A 10 7.68 3.16 -8.36
CA PRO A 10 9.07 2.84 -8.69
C PRO A 10 9.71 1.91 -7.67
N THR A 11 10.45 0.90 -8.11
CA THR A 11 11.19 -0.02 -7.23
C THR A 11 12.22 0.70 -6.34
N ASP A 12 12.83 1.78 -6.85
CA ASP A 12 13.80 2.60 -6.09
C ASP A 12 13.17 3.26 -4.85
N LEU A 13 11.85 3.47 -4.84
CA LEU A 13 11.13 3.96 -3.67
C LEU A 13 11.14 2.92 -2.55
N ALA A 14 10.98 1.63 -2.87
CA ALA A 14 11.06 0.56 -1.88
C ALA A 14 12.46 0.52 -1.24
N PHE A 15 13.52 0.67 -2.03
CA PHE A 15 14.89 0.75 -1.52
C PHE A 15 15.09 1.95 -0.59
N SER A 16 14.62 3.13 -0.99
CA SER A 16 14.72 4.36 -0.20
C SER A 16 13.97 4.24 1.13
N LEU A 17 12.75 3.70 1.13
CA LEU A 17 11.96 3.46 2.33
C LEU A 17 12.61 2.42 3.26
N ARG A 18 13.21 1.36 2.71
CA ARG A 18 13.99 0.39 3.50
C ARG A 18 15.20 1.04 4.16
N GLN A 19 15.94 1.92 3.46
CA GLN A 19 17.06 2.66 4.06
C GLN A 19 16.64 3.55 5.22
N LEU A 20 15.43 4.09 5.19
CA LEU A 20 14.84 4.87 6.28
C LEU A 20 14.35 4.00 7.46
N GLY A 21 14.52 2.67 7.40
CA GLY A 21 14.17 1.73 8.47
C GLY A 21 12.73 1.21 8.43
N HIS A 22 12.05 1.32 7.28
CA HIS A 22 10.73 0.72 7.08
C HIS A 22 10.84 -0.74 6.60
N ASP A 23 9.91 -1.58 7.05
CA ASP A 23 9.66 -2.92 6.51
C ASP A 23 8.79 -2.74 5.27
N VAL A 24 9.35 -2.95 4.09
CA VAL A 24 8.66 -2.70 2.81
C VAL A 24 8.60 -4.01 2.04
N GLU A 25 7.38 -4.39 1.67
CA GLU A 25 7.10 -5.41 0.65
C GLU A 25 6.43 -4.72 -0.54
N THR A 26 6.62 -5.27 -1.73
CA THR A 26 6.06 -4.72 -2.96
C THR A 26 5.25 -5.78 -3.69
N VAL A 27 4.15 -5.36 -4.32
CA VAL A 27 3.28 -6.24 -5.12
C VAL A 27 4.08 -7.08 -6.14
N PRO A 28 5.06 -6.50 -6.89
CA PRO A 28 5.89 -7.29 -7.80
C PRO A 28 6.81 -8.30 -7.11
N GLU A 29 7.45 -7.96 -5.98
CA GLU A 29 8.36 -8.87 -5.26
C GLU A 29 7.62 -10.09 -4.67
N GLU A 30 6.33 -9.93 -4.39
CA GLU A 30 5.47 -11.00 -3.88
C GLU A 30 4.76 -11.80 -4.98
N ASN A 31 5.08 -11.53 -6.26
CA ASN A 31 4.44 -12.14 -7.42
C ASN A 31 2.92 -11.91 -7.47
N LEU A 32 2.47 -10.76 -6.96
CA LEU A 32 1.07 -10.33 -6.97
C LEU A 32 0.76 -9.35 -8.10
N GLY A 33 1.68 -9.17 -9.05
CA GLY A 33 1.50 -8.25 -10.17
C GLY A 33 0.26 -8.57 -11.01
N GLY A 34 -0.53 -7.56 -11.34
CA GLY A 34 -1.83 -7.69 -12.03
C GLY A 34 -2.94 -8.37 -11.20
N ALA A 35 -2.74 -8.60 -9.90
CA ALA A 35 -3.81 -9.03 -9.01
C ALA A 35 -4.86 -7.93 -8.86
N ALA A 36 -6.09 -8.32 -8.52
CA ALA A 36 -7.18 -7.38 -8.31
C ALA A 36 -6.98 -6.54 -7.03
N ASP A 37 -7.44 -5.29 -7.07
CA ASP A 37 -7.29 -4.31 -5.98
C ASP A 37 -7.84 -4.78 -4.65
N ASP A 38 -8.96 -5.50 -4.64
CA ASP A 38 -9.59 -6.06 -3.44
C ASP A 38 -8.71 -7.13 -2.78
N LEU A 39 -7.99 -7.90 -3.59
CA LEU A 39 -7.01 -8.87 -3.09
C LEU A 39 -5.78 -8.17 -2.51
N ILE A 40 -5.21 -7.19 -3.22
CA ILE A 40 -4.07 -6.40 -2.73
C ILE A 40 -4.42 -5.69 -1.42
N TRP A 41 -5.61 -5.09 -1.36
CA TRP A 41 -6.14 -4.45 -0.16
C TRP A 41 -6.25 -5.42 1.01
N LYS A 42 -6.87 -6.58 0.78
CA LYS A 42 -7.03 -7.60 1.81
C LYS A 42 -5.69 -8.09 2.35
N ILE A 43 -4.74 -8.38 1.46
CA ILE A 43 -3.39 -8.82 1.85
C ILE A 43 -2.70 -7.74 2.70
N ALA A 44 -2.75 -6.48 2.27
CA ALA A 44 -2.18 -5.38 3.06
C ALA A 44 -2.84 -5.25 4.45
N GLN A 45 -4.15 -5.46 4.56
CA GLN A 45 -4.85 -5.48 5.85
C GLN A 45 -4.45 -6.68 6.71
N ASP A 46 -4.46 -7.89 6.16
CA ASP A 46 -4.11 -9.14 6.87
C ASP A 46 -2.67 -9.07 7.39
N GLU A 47 -1.77 -8.46 6.63
CA GLU A 47 -0.37 -8.24 6.99
C GLU A 47 -0.15 -7.02 7.89
N ASN A 48 -1.19 -6.24 8.20
CA ASN A 48 -1.08 -4.96 8.93
C ASN A 48 -0.05 -4.01 8.29
N ARG A 49 -0.07 -3.91 6.96
CA ARG A 49 0.78 -3.05 6.16
C ARG A 49 0.01 -1.82 5.68
N PHE A 50 0.75 -0.73 5.52
CA PHE A 50 0.27 0.50 4.92
C PHE A 50 0.37 0.41 3.39
N LEU A 51 -0.75 0.49 2.67
CA LEU A 51 -0.74 0.46 1.21
C LEU A 51 -0.46 1.85 0.63
N ILE A 52 0.58 1.94 -0.20
CA ILE A 52 0.87 3.13 -1.01
C ILE A 52 0.67 2.74 -2.48
N THR A 53 -0.13 3.52 -3.21
CA THR A 53 -0.47 3.28 -4.62
C THR A 53 -0.71 4.61 -5.34
N GLN A 54 -0.59 4.63 -6.67
CA GLN A 54 -1.06 5.73 -7.53
C GLN A 54 -2.42 5.44 -8.20
N ASP A 55 -2.97 4.26 -7.97
CA ASP A 55 -4.20 3.83 -8.61
C ASP A 55 -5.41 4.56 -7.99
N LEU A 56 -6.25 5.11 -8.86
CA LEU A 56 -7.44 5.85 -8.47
C LEU A 56 -8.61 4.92 -8.14
N ASP A 57 -8.56 3.65 -8.50
CA ASP A 57 -9.63 2.70 -8.16
C ASP A 57 -9.71 2.50 -6.63
N PHE A 58 -8.58 2.67 -5.92
CA PHE A 58 -8.53 2.73 -4.44
C PHE A 58 -9.09 4.04 -3.84
N SER A 59 -9.38 5.08 -4.63
CA SER A 59 -9.90 6.36 -4.11
C SER A 59 -11.34 6.26 -3.62
N ASN A 60 -12.03 5.15 -3.87
CA ASN A 60 -13.38 4.93 -3.41
C ASN A 60 -13.42 4.53 -1.93
N VAL A 61 -13.44 5.54 -1.05
CA VAL A 61 -13.45 5.40 0.41
C VAL A 61 -14.59 4.55 0.98
N ARG A 62 -15.65 4.25 0.20
CA ARG A 62 -16.73 3.34 0.64
C ARG A 62 -16.31 1.86 0.58
N TRP A 63 -15.38 1.54 -0.31
CA TRP A 63 -14.89 0.18 -0.55
C TRP A 63 -13.56 -0.05 0.18
N PHE A 64 -12.76 1.01 0.35
CA PHE A 64 -11.46 1.00 1.00
C PHE A 64 -11.46 1.85 2.28
N VAL A 65 -12.39 1.54 3.19
CA VAL A 65 -12.52 2.27 4.47
C VAL A 65 -11.35 1.90 5.40
N PRO A 66 -10.59 2.87 5.96
CA PRO A 66 -9.51 2.59 6.92
C PRO A 66 -9.99 2.13 8.31
N GLU A 67 -11.29 1.99 8.53
CA GLU A 67 -11.89 1.95 9.87
C GLU A 67 -12.34 0.55 10.28
N ARG A 68 -11.41 -0.25 10.84
CA ARG A 68 -11.76 -1.20 11.92
C ARG A 68 -10.59 -1.69 12.77
N ILE A 69 -9.72 -0.82 13.29
CA ILE A 69 -8.89 -1.16 14.46
C ILE A 69 -8.81 0.05 15.41
N THR A 70 -9.27 -0.17 16.64
CA THR A 70 -9.16 0.68 17.82
C THR A 70 -7.80 1.35 17.93
N VAL A 71 -7.80 2.66 18.17
CA VAL A 71 -6.70 3.53 18.66
C VAL A 71 -5.31 2.88 18.68
N SER A 72 -4.44 3.29 17.74
CA SER A 72 -3.02 2.89 17.57
C SER A 72 -2.72 1.80 16.52
N CYS A 73 -3.11 1.98 15.25
CA CYS A 73 -2.45 1.35 14.08
C CYS A 73 -2.95 2.06 12.80
N TYR A 74 -2.08 2.80 12.10
CA TYR A 74 -2.42 3.45 10.83
C TYR A 74 -2.24 2.46 9.66
N SER A 75 -3.30 1.85 9.16
CA SER A 75 -3.36 1.33 7.78
C SER A 75 -4.07 2.39 6.94
N ALA A 76 -3.33 3.43 6.54
CA ALA A 76 -3.87 4.46 5.65
C ALA A 76 -3.48 4.15 4.20
N LEU A 77 -4.32 4.62 3.28
CA LEU A 77 -4.05 4.64 1.85
C LEU A 77 -3.42 6.01 1.53
N ILE A 78 -2.21 6.04 0.96
CA ILE A 78 -1.67 7.26 0.35
C ILE A 78 -1.75 7.11 -1.15
N ILE A 79 -2.60 7.95 -1.76
CA ILE A 79 -2.62 8.17 -3.20
C ILE A 79 -1.62 9.29 -3.50
N LEU A 80 -0.46 8.94 -4.04
CA LEU A 80 0.53 9.93 -4.49
C LEU A 80 0.10 10.44 -5.87
N ARG A 81 -0.43 11.67 -5.94
CA ARG A 81 -0.48 12.39 -7.22
C ARG A 81 0.88 13.02 -7.48
N ALA A 82 1.54 12.62 -8.57
CA ALA A 82 2.59 13.44 -9.16
C ALA A 82 1.94 14.72 -9.68
N ALA A 83 2.32 15.87 -9.11
CA ALA A 83 1.99 17.16 -9.70
C ALA A 83 2.91 17.36 -10.91
N VAL A 84 2.36 17.29 -12.11
CA VAL A 84 2.97 17.79 -13.35
C VAL A 84 2.11 18.94 -13.85
#